data_AF-A0A7J4LTC9-F1
#
_entry.id   AF-A0A7J4LTC9-F1
#
_cell.length_a   1.000
_cell.length_b   1.000
_cell.length_c   1.000
_cell.angle_alpha   90.00
_cell.angle_beta   90.00
_cell.angle_gamma   90.00
#
_symmetry.space_group_name_H-M   'P 1'
#
loop_
_entity.id
_entity.type
_entity.pdbx_description
1 polymer ?
#
loop_
_entity_poly.entity_id
_entity_poly.type
_entity_poly.pdbx_seq_one_letter_code
_entity_poly.pdbx_strand_id
1 'polypeptide(L)'
;MPELKTSGERFAVPEARVFSEGKATVLENFGTIAGVLNRDPDHLLKFLLRELGTAGKLDGPRAVFQGKFSGSTVTEHINAYVKEYVICGECGRPDTHLVKSDRLLMIKCDACGAHRPAKRRPVHAVEHREALSEGGEYDMVIESTGSKGDGVAKKDKFTIFVPGAKKGESVKVRIKKISGTLAYAELLSKQ
;
A
#
# COMPACT_ATOMS: atom_id res chain seq x y z
N MET A 1 -28.09 4.43 27.65
CA MET A 1 -26.70 4.35 28.13
C MET A 1 -25.90 3.64 27.04
N PRO A 2 -24.91 4.27 26.40
CA PRO A 2 -24.17 3.63 25.30
C PRO A 2 -22.97 2.82 25.81
N GLU A 3 -22.53 1.91 24.97
CA GLU A 3 -21.89 0.63 25.32
C GLU A 3 -20.37 0.72 25.47
N LEU A 4 -19.85 0.04 26.49
CA LEU A 4 -18.42 -0.11 26.78
C LEU A 4 -17.78 -1.07 25.77
N LYS A 5 -16.83 -0.59 24.96
CA LYS A 5 -15.93 -1.44 24.18
C LYS A 5 -14.78 -1.92 25.06
N THR A 6 -14.75 -3.22 25.34
CA THR A 6 -13.64 -3.92 26.00
C THR A 6 -12.82 -4.67 24.96
N SER A 7 -11.52 -4.33 24.84
CA SER A 7 -10.41 -5.24 24.52
C SER A 7 -9.09 -4.44 24.40
N GLY A 8 -8.25 -4.46 25.45
CA GLY A 8 -6.81 -4.15 25.36
C GLY A 8 -6.35 -2.71 25.06
N GLU A 9 -7.23 -1.79 24.72
CA GLU A 9 -6.91 -0.45 24.22
C GLU A 9 -7.01 0.63 25.32
N ARG A 10 -5.93 0.91 26.05
CA ARG A 10 -5.85 2.13 26.89
C ARG A 10 -5.75 3.42 26.04
N PHE A 11 -5.73 3.29 24.72
CA PHE A 11 -5.43 4.35 23.78
C PHE A 11 -6.63 4.55 22.84
N ALA A 12 -7.65 5.24 23.32
CA ALA A 12 -8.74 5.68 22.46
C ALA A 12 -8.30 6.97 21.76
N VAL A 13 -8.03 6.90 20.46
CA VAL A 13 -7.88 8.11 19.65
C VAL A 13 -9.23 8.83 19.69
N PRO A 14 -9.30 10.06 20.23
CA PRO A 14 -10.58 10.77 20.35
C PRO A 14 -11.14 11.05 18.96
N GLU A 15 -12.47 11.00 18.83
CA GLU A 15 -13.13 11.24 17.55
C GLU A 15 -12.74 12.61 16.99
N ALA A 16 -12.31 12.62 15.73
CA ALA A 16 -11.86 13.82 15.04
C ALA A 16 -13.07 14.75 14.81
N ARG A 17 -13.15 15.82 15.61
CA ARG A 17 -14.17 16.87 15.43
C ARG A 17 -13.78 17.77 14.26
N VAL A 18 -14.40 17.49 13.13
CA VAL A 18 -14.14 18.15 11.85
C VAL A 18 -15.35 18.98 11.45
N PHE A 19 -15.13 20.25 11.11
CA PHE A 19 -16.12 21.17 10.58
C PHE A 19 -15.71 21.60 9.17
N SER A 20 -16.62 21.54 8.21
CA SER A 20 -16.37 22.08 6.87
C SER A 20 -16.95 23.49 6.77
N GLU A 21 -16.08 24.49 6.71
CA GLU A 21 -16.45 25.89 6.54
C GLU A 21 -16.24 26.27 5.06
N GLY A 22 -17.32 26.16 4.28
CA GLY A 22 -17.33 26.47 2.85
C GLY A 22 -16.49 25.50 2.01
N LYS A 23 -15.31 25.96 1.56
CA LYS A 23 -14.34 25.17 0.77
C LYS A 23 -13.18 24.64 1.63
N ALA A 24 -13.10 25.02 2.90
CA ALA A 24 -12.06 24.57 3.81
C ALA A 24 -12.65 23.63 4.87
N THR A 25 -11.84 22.69 5.34
CA THR A 25 -12.17 21.79 6.44
C THR A 25 -11.28 22.11 7.63
N VAL A 26 -11.89 22.44 8.76
CA VAL A 26 -11.22 22.78 10.01
C VAL A 26 -11.35 21.60 10.98
N LEU A 27 -10.22 21.08 11.43
CA LEU A 27 -10.12 20.09 12.48
C LEU A 27 -9.84 20.79 13.81
N GLU A 28 -10.84 20.80 14.70
CA GLU A 28 -10.73 21.49 15.99
C GLU A 28 -9.84 20.73 16.98
N ASN A 29 -9.92 19.40 16.97
CA ASN A 29 -9.31 18.55 17.98
C ASN A 29 -7.85 18.15 17.67
N PHE A 30 -7.19 18.86 16.76
CA PHE A 30 -5.87 18.47 16.26
C PHE A 30 -4.80 18.50 17.36
N GLY A 31 -4.77 19.56 18.17
CA GLY A 31 -3.84 19.69 19.29
C GLY A 31 -3.99 18.58 20.34
N THR A 32 -5.23 18.22 20.69
CA THR A 32 -5.51 17.14 21.64
C THR A 32 -5.07 15.79 21.08
N ILE A 33 -5.32 15.53 19.80
CA ILE A 33 -4.88 14.29 19.12
C ILE A 33 -3.35 14.21 19.12
N ALA A 34 -2.66 15.28 18.73
CA ALA A 34 -1.20 15.32 18.75
C ALA A 34 -0.61 15.15 20.17
N GLY A 35 -1.27 15.73 21.17
CA GLY A 35 -0.89 15.60 22.58
C GLY A 35 -1.05 14.18 23.11
N VAL A 36 -2.18 13.53 22.83
CA VAL A 36 -2.42 12.11 23.20
C VAL A 36 -1.40 11.19 22.54
N LEU A 37 -1.01 11.49 21.29
CA LEU A 37 0.00 10.74 20.54
C LEU A 37 1.45 11.06 20.93
N ASN A 38 1.69 11.98 21.86
CA ASN A 38 3.02 12.49 22.22
C ASN A 38 3.87 12.82 20.98
N ARG A 39 3.26 13.52 20.03
CA ARG A 39 3.84 13.74 18.70
C ARG A 39 3.85 15.20 18.29
N ASP A 40 4.85 15.58 17.49
CA ASP A 40 4.90 16.90 16.87
C ASP A 40 3.69 17.16 15.96
N PRO A 41 2.95 18.25 16.18
CA PRO A 41 1.78 18.61 15.39
C PRO A 41 2.16 18.89 13.92
N ASP A 42 3.35 19.44 13.68
CA ASP A 42 3.85 19.70 12.32
C ASP A 42 4.08 18.41 11.52
N HIS A 43 4.53 17.33 12.19
CA HIS A 43 4.75 16.05 11.52
C HIS A 43 3.42 15.38 11.15
N LEU A 44 2.45 15.42 12.06
CA LEU A 44 1.11 14.88 11.82
C LEU A 44 0.40 15.66 10.71
N LEU A 45 0.58 16.99 10.66
CA LEU A 45 0.05 17.82 9.58
C LEU A 45 0.67 17.45 8.23
N LYS A 46 2.00 17.35 8.14
CA LYS A 46 2.69 16.94 6.91
C LYS A 46 2.23 15.59 6.38
N PHE A 47 1.96 14.64 7.28
CA PHE A 47 1.40 13.35 6.90
C PHE A 47 -0.01 13.49 6.34
N LEU A 48 -0.90 14.23 7.01
CA LEU A 48 -2.27 14.45 6.52
C LEU A 48 -2.31 15.19 5.18
N LEU A 49 -1.44 16.18 4.96
CA LEU A 49 -1.34 16.90 3.68
C LEU A 49 -0.95 15.95 2.54
N ARG A 50 -0.04 15.01 2.81
CA ARG A 50 0.39 14.00 1.85
C ARG A 50 -0.73 13.02 1.51
N GLU A 51 -1.48 12.55 2.50
CA GLU A 51 -2.54 11.54 2.32
C GLU A 51 -3.81 12.15 1.72
N LEU A 52 -4.22 13.33 2.18
CA LEU A 52 -5.40 14.03 1.68
C LEU A 52 -5.15 14.73 0.35
N GLY A 53 -3.88 14.86 -0.09
CA GLY A 53 -3.51 15.51 -1.34
C GLY A 53 -3.91 16.98 -1.40
N THR A 54 -3.93 17.66 -0.26
CA THR A 54 -4.41 19.04 -0.13
C THR A 54 -3.41 19.95 0.55
N ALA A 55 -3.56 21.25 0.31
CA ALA A 55 -2.86 22.26 1.07
C ALA A 55 -3.58 22.51 2.39
N GLY A 56 -2.83 22.82 3.43
CA GLY A 56 -3.38 23.11 4.74
C GLY A 56 -2.41 23.89 5.61
N LYS A 57 -2.96 24.55 6.61
CA LYS A 57 -2.25 25.44 7.53
C LYS A 57 -2.54 25.01 8.96
N LEU A 58 -1.52 25.08 9.79
CA LEU A 58 -1.67 24.93 11.23
C LEU A 58 -2.14 26.26 11.83
N ASP A 59 -3.28 26.26 12.51
CA ASP A 59 -3.85 27.41 13.20
C ASP A 59 -3.87 27.09 14.72
N GLY A 60 -2.67 27.09 15.31
CA GLY A 60 -2.47 26.74 16.73
C GLY A 60 -2.99 25.33 17.07
N PRO A 61 -4.05 25.22 17.91
CA PRO A 61 -4.63 23.92 18.27
C PRO A 61 -5.51 23.30 17.18
N ARG A 62 -5.85 24.07 16.13
CA ARG A 62 -6.71 23.64 15.02
C ARG A 62 -5.88 23.47 13.74
N ALA A 63 -6.31 22.56 12.86
CA ALA A 63 -5.71 22.40 11.53
C ALA A 63 -6.74 22.74 10.46
N VAL A 64 -6.36 23.59 9.51
CA VAL A 64 -7.22 24.01 8.39
C VAL A 64 -6.72 23.37 7.11
N PHE A 65 -7.56 22.60 6.44
CA PHE A 65 -7.30 21.95 5.16
C PHE A 65 -8.15 22.61 4.07
N GLN A 66 -7.60 22.74 2.86
CA GLN A 66 -8.36 23.19 1.70
C GLN A 66 -9.07 22.00 1.07
N GLY A 67 -10.39 21.94 1.17
CA GLY A 67 -11.20 20.84 0.66
C GLY A 67 -12.40 20.56 1.57
N LYS A 68 -13.26 19.63 1.13
CA LYS A 68 -14.37 19.09 1.92
C LYS A 68 -14.03 17.66 2.33
N PHE A 69 -13.79 17.45 3.61
CA PHE A 69 -13.47 16.12 4.16
C PHE A 69 -14.47 15.74 5.25
N SER A 70 -14.95 14.50 5.19
CA SER A 70 -15.73 13.90 6.26
C SER A 70 -14.80 13.47 7.40
N GLY A 71 -15.30 13.55 8.64
CA GLY A 71 -14.55 13.14 9.83
C GLY A 71 -14.08 11.68 9.78
N SER A 72 -14.80 10.81 9.08
CA SER A 72 -14.44 9.40 8.86
C SER A 72 -13.13 9.26 8.07
N THR A 73 -12.97 9.99 6.98
CA THR A 73 -11.74 9.97 6.17
C THR A 73 -10.55 10.44 6.98
N VAL A 74 -10.71 11.55 7.71
CA VAL A 74 -9.65 12.08 8.58
C VAL A 74 -9.27 11.06 9.67
N THR A 75 -10.25 10.39 10.28
CA THR A 75 -10.03 9.36 11.30
C THR A 75 -9.28 8.15 10.75
N GLU A 76 -9.59 7.71 9.53
CA GLU A 76 -8.89 6.61 8.87
C GLU A 76 -7.40 6.94 8.65
N HIS A 77 -7.09 8.14 8.15
CA HIS A 77 -5.70 8.57 7.98
C HIS A 77 -4.96 8.76 9.30
N ILE A 78 -5.63 9.23 10.36
CA ILE A 78 -5.04 9.29 11.70
C ILE A 78 -4.72 7.88 12.20
N ASN A 79 -5.60 6.90 12.01
CA ASN A 79 -5.33 5.51 12.37
C ASN A 79 -4.17 4.92 11.56
N ALA A 80 -4.06 5.24 10.27
CA ALA A 80 -2.91 4.88 9.45
C ALA A 80 -1.60 5.48 10.00
N TYR A 81 -1.65 6.75 10.42
CA TYR A 81 -0.52 7.43 11.05
C TYR A 81 -0.08 6.76 12.37
N VAL A 82 -1.04 6.41 13.23
CA VAL A 82 -0.77 5.71 14.51
C VAL A 82 -0.04 4.39 14.26
N LYS A 83 -0.55 3.59 13.31
CA LYS A 83 0.06 2.30 12.96
C LYS A 83 1.47 2.43 12.41
N GLU A 84 1.78 3.49 11.67
CA GLU A 84 3.09 3.66 11.03
C GLU A 84 4.13 4.37 11.92
N TYR A 85 3.73 5.38 12.69
CA TYR A 85 4.67 6.28 13.41
C TYR A 85 4.57 6.24 14.93
N VAL A 86 3.54 5.60 15.49
CA VAL A 86 3.29 5.62 16.94
C VAL A 86 3.45 4.23 17.54
N ILE A 87 2.90 3.21 16.88
CA ILE A 87 3.04 1.82 17.32
C ILE A 87 4.48 1.34 17.04
N CYS A 88 5.16 0.88 18.08
CA CYS A 88 6.44 0.21 17.93
C CYS A 88 6.26 -1.16 17.26
N GLY A 89 6.98 -1.39 16.15
CA GLY A 89 6.96 -2.66 15.43
C GLY A 89 7.63 -3.85 16.15
N GLU A 90 8.09 -3.69 17.39
CA GLU A 90 8.67 -4.76 18.20
C GLU A 90 7.81 -5.10 19.42
N CYS A 91 7.36 -4.09 20.18
CA CYS A 91 6.58 -4.32 21.40
C CYS A 91 5.08 -3.96 21.26
N GLY A 92 4.65 -3.39 20.13
CA GLY A 92 3.25 -3.01 19.90
C GLY A 92 2.76 -1.85 20.77
N ARG A 93 3.64 -1.21 21.55
CA ARG A 93 3.29 -0.09 22.41
C ARG A 93 3.32 1.25 21.64
N PRO A 94 2.40 2.18 21.97
CA PRO A 94 2.36 3.51 21.35
C PRO A 94 3.41 4.49 21.91
N ASP A 95 4.18 4.09 22.94
CA ASP A 95 5.20 4.91 23.60
C ASP A 95 6.46 5.06 22.72
N THR A 96 6.40 5.92 21.70
CA THR A 96 7.50 6.18 20.77
C THR A 96 7.75 7.66 20.48
N HIS A 97 9.02 8.07 20.43
CA HIS A 97 9.47 9.42 20.11
C HIS A 97 10.23 9.45 18.77
N LEU A 98 10.07 10.53 18.01
CA LEU A 98 10.75 10.74 16.73
C LEU A 98 11.94 11.63 17.06
N VAL A 99 13.13 11.09 16.85
CA VAL A 99 14.38 11.81 16.97
C VAL A 99 14.89 12.08 15.55
N LYS A 100 15.22 13.34 15.26
CA LYS A 100 15.93 13.69 14.04
C LYS A 100 17.41 13.40 14.29
N SER A 101 17.92 12.32 13.73
CA SER A 101 19.35 12.01 13.76
C SER A 101 19.92 12.25 12.36
N ASP A 102 20.73 13.29 12.24
CA ASP A 102 21.35 13.75 10.98
C ASP A 102 20.31 14.05 9.87
N ARG A 103 20.26 13.25 8.82
CA ARG A 103 19.32 13.35 7.69
C ARG A 103 18.08 12.44 7.78
N LEU A 104 17.98 11.59 8.80
CA LEU A 104 16.93 10.57 8.90
C LEU A 104 16.09 10.75 10.16
N LEU A 105 14.78 10.62 9.99
CA LEU A 105 13.84 10.52 11.12
C LEU A 105 13.98 9.12 11.71
N MET A 106 14.23 9.04 13.01
CA MET A 106 14.41 7.78 13.74
C MET A 106 13.33 7.68 14.83
N ILE A 107 12.60 6.57 14.85
CA ILE A 107 11.63 6.25 15.89
C ILE A 107 12.38 5.54 17.01
N LYS A 108 12.36 6.12 18.20
CA LYS A 108 12.87 5.56 19.43
C LYS A 108 11.70 5.17 20.32
N CYS A 109 11.58 3.89 20.68
CA CYS A 109 10.59 3.45 21.65
C CYS A 109 11.14 3.60 23.06
N ASP A 110 10.36 4.22 23.96
CA ASP A 110 10.75 4.39 25.36
C ASP A 110 10.58 3.08 26.15
N ALA A 111 9.59 2.27 25.78
CA ALA A 111 9.28 1.02 26.46
C ALA A 111 10.27 -0.13 26.19
N CYS A 112 10.82 -0.23 24.98
CA CYS A 112 11.75 -1.32 24.62
C CYS A 112 13.15 -0.85 24.20
N GLY A 113 13.40 0.46 24.10
CA GLY A 113 14.68 1.02 23.67
C GLY A 113 15.00 0.80 22.18
N ALA A 114 14.08 0.24 21.41
CA ALA A 114 14.25 0.02 19.98
C ALA A 114 14.43 1.34 19.23
N HIS A 115 15.47 1.42 18.40
CA HIS A 115 15.72 2.55 17.49
C HIS A 115 15.56 2.05 16.06
N ARG A 116 14.55 2.54 15.35
CA ARG A 116 14.31 2.18 13.96
C ARG A 116 14.28 3.44 13.11
N PRO A 117 14.90 3.45 11.92
CA PRO A 117 14.67 4.54 10.99
C PRO A 117 13.17 4.54 10.63
N ALA A 118 12.52 5.70 10.74
CA ALA A 118 11.15 5.89 10.26
C ALA A 118 11.18 5.62 8.76
N LYS A 119 10.80 4.40 8.37
CA LYS A 119 10.95 3.92 6.99
C LYS A 119 10.23 4.88 6.07
N ARG A 120 10.93 5.37 5.04
CA ARG A 120 10.24 5.75 3.80
C ARG A 120 9.54 4.48 3.33
N ARG A 121 8.22 4.56 3.17
CA ARG A 121 7.39 3.52 2.54
C ARG A 121 8.19 2.91 1.38
N PRO A 122 8.39 1.58 1.31
CA PRO A 122 8.82 0.99 0.05
C PRO A 122 7.77 1.41 -0.98
N VAL A 123 8.21 2.22 -1.94
CA VAL A 123 7.40 2.67 -3.08
C VAL A 123 7.01 1.41 -3.83
N HIS A 124 5.81 0.93 -3.53
CA HIS A 124 5.29 -0.37 -3.95
C HIS A 124 6.28 -1.53 -3.73
N ALA A 125 5.95 -2.42 -2.79
CA ALA A 125 5.99 -3.82 -3.20
C ALA A 125 5.00 -3.91 -4.36
N VAL A 126 5.49 -3.63 -5.58
CA VAL A 126 4.77 -4.00 -6.79
C VAL A 126 4.65 -5.49 -6.59
N GLU A 127 3.43 -5.95 -6.33
CA GLU A 127 3.11 -7.35 -6.47
C GLU A 127 3.64 -7.71 -7.84
N HIS A 128 4.79 -8.37 -7.87
CA HIS A 128 5.24 -9.11 -9.01
C HIS A 128 4.15 -10.18 -9.13
N ARG A 129 3.06 -9.83 -9.83
CA ARG A 129 2.18 -10.81 -10.43
C ARG A 129 3.13 -11.62 -11.29
N GLU A 130 3.59 -12.74 -10.75
CA GLU A 130 4.38 -13.72 -11.48
C GLU A 130 3.56 -14.07 -12.71
N ALA A 131 3.85 -13.39 -13.81
CA ALA A 131 2.98 -13.32 -14.98
C ALA A 131 3.02 -14.60 -15.81
N LEU A 132 3.73 -15.64 -15.36
CA LEU A 132 3.78 -16.94 -15.98
C LEU A 132 4.52 -17.92 -15.05
N SER A 133 3.85 -18.96 -14.55
CA SER A 133 4.50 -19.99 -13.73
C SER A 133 5.06 -21.10 -14.61
N GLU A 134 6.33 -21.43 -14.43
CA GLU A 134 6.97 -22.60 -15.06
C GLU A 134 6.23 -23.87 -14.61
N GLY A 135 5.74 -24.66 -15.56
CA GLY A 135 4.93 -25.85 -15.31
C GLY A 135 3.41 -25.62 -15.33
N GLY A 136 2.95 -24.36 -15.42
CA GLY A 136 1.54 -24.01 -15.52
C GLY A 136 0.92 -24.40 -16.86
N GLU A 137 -0.33 -24.86 -16.81
CA GLU A 137 -1.17 -25.14 -17.98
C GLU A 137 -2.00 -23.91 -18.31
N TYR A 138 -1.91 -23.45 -19.55
CA TYR A 138 -2.68 -22.29 -20.03
C TYR A 138 -3.34 -22.63 -21.37
N ASP A 139 -4.60 -22.25 -21.50
CA ASP A 139 -5.26 -22.15 -22.79
C ASP A 139 -4.80 -20.90 -23.51
N MET A 140 -4.42 -21.05 -24.78
CA MET A 140 -4.08 -19.92 -25.62
C MET A 140 -4.38 -20.21 -27.09
N VAL A 141 -4.65 -19.15 -27.84
CA VAL A 141 -4.91 -19.22 -29.28
C VAL A 141 -3.61 -18.94 -30.04
N ILE A 142 -3.31 -19.78 -31.02
CA ILE A 142 -2.13 -19.57 -31.87
C ILE A 142 -2.39 -18.46 -32.88
N GLU A 143 -1.65 -17.36 -32.75
CA GLU A 143 -1.77 -16.20 -33.64
C GLU A 143 -1.05 -16.42 -34.98
N SER A 144 0.05 -17.17 -35.01
CA SER A 144 0.87 -17.37 -36.22
C SER A 144 1.60 -18.71 -36.24
N THR A 145 1.83 -19.25 -37.43
CA THR A 145 2.65 -20.45 -37.69
C THR A 145 3.91 -20.07 -38.46
N GLY A 146 5.09 -20.44 -37.95
CA GLY A 146 6.37 -20.23 -38.64
C GLY A 146 6.61 -21.25 -39.76
N SER A 147 7.64 -21.02 -40.60
CA SER A 147 7.98 -21.84 -41.77
C SER A 147 8.38 -23.30 -41.47
N LYS A 148 8.55 -23.66 -40.20
CA LYS A 148 8.87 -25.02 -39.71
C LYS A 148 7.68 -25.73 -39.04
N GLY A 149 6.49 -25.13 -39.01
CA GLY A 149 5.31 -25.70 -38.36
C GLY A 149 5.21 -25.43 -36.85
N ASP A 150 6.05 -24.54 -36.33
CA ASP A 150 5.98 -24.07 -34.95
C ASP A 150 4.88 -22.99 -34.80
N GLY A 151 3.94 -23.20 -33.88
CA GLY A 151 2.92 -22.21 -33.52
C GLY A 151 3.50 -21.19 -32.54
N VAL A 152 3.26 -19.91 -32.80
CA VAL A 152 3.67 -18.80 -31.95
C VAL A 152 2.43 -18.12 -31.41
N ALA A 153 2.39 -17.93 -30.10
CA ALA A 153 1.30 -17.26 -29.42
C ALA A 153 1.84 -16.24 -28.40
N LYS A 154 1.28 -15.03 -28.41
CA LYS A 154 1.75 -13.94 -27.55
C LYS A 154 0.81 -13.82 -26.34
N LYS A 155 1.38 -13.86 -25.13
CA LYS A 155 0.65 -13.59 -23.90
C LYS A 155 1.41 -12.56 -23.07
N ASP A 156 0.81 -11.40 -22.87
CA ASP A 156 1.43 -10.24 -22.21
C ASP A 156 2.78 -9.85 -22.86
N LYS A 157 3.89 -10.11 -22.15
CA LYS A 157 5.27 -9.81 -22.55
C LYS A 157 6.06 -11.03 -23.00
N PHE A 158 5.44 -12.21 -22.99
CA PHE A 158 6.12 -13.47 -23.31
C PHE A 158 5.63 -14.01 -24.67
N THR A 159 6.59 -14.39 -25.51
CA THR A 159 6.33 -15.12 -26.75
C THR A 159 6.40 -16.61 -26.45
N ILE A 160 5.29 -17.31 -26.56
CA ILE A 160 5.19 -18.74 -26.27
C ILE A 160 5.29 -19.51 -27.59
N PHE A 161 6.26 -20.42 -27.66
CA PHE A 161 6.47 -21.33 -28.79
C PHE A 161 5.86 -22.69 -28.47
N VAL A 162 4.99 -23.14 -29.37
CA VAL A 162 4.21 -24.38 -29.25
C VAL A 162 4.45 -25.22 -30.50
N PRO A 163 5.30 -26.26 -30.45
CA PRO A 163 5.57 -27.10 -31.60
C PRO A 163 4.35 -27.97 -31.94
N GLY A 164 3.87 -27.93 -33.19
CA GLY A 164 2.77 -28.78 -33.66
C GLY A 164 1.36 -28.16 -33.57
N ALA A 165 1.26 -26.85 -33.29
CA ALA A 165 0.00 -26.13 -33.22
C ALA A 165 -0.30 -25.39 -34.55
N LYS A 166 -1.54 -25.44 -35.03
CA LYS A 166 -1.98 -24.80 -36.28
C LYS A 166 -2.54 -23.39 -36.01
N LYS A 167 -2.46 -22.52 -37.01
CA LYS A 167 -2.96 -21.13 -36.93
C LYS A 167 -4.46 -21.11 -36.61
N GLY A 168 -4.87 -20.38 -35.58
CA GLY A 168 -6.26 -20.20 -35.18
C GLY A 168 -6.87 -21.34 -34.36
N GLU A 169 -6.07 -22.33 -33.94
CA GLU A 169 -6.52 -23.40 -33.04
C GLU A 169 -6.33 -22.96 -31.58
N SER A 170 -7.34 -23.23 -30.75
CA SER A 170 -7.29 -23.02 -29.31
C SER A 170 -6.66 -24.24 -28.67
N VAL A 171 -5.43 -24.11 -28.16
CA VAL A 171 -4.68 -25.24 -27.63
C VAL A 171 -4.39 -25.05 -26.15
N LYS A 172 -4.48 -26.15 -25.40
CA LYS A 172 -4.01 -26.17 -24.01
C LYS A 172 -2.54 -26.58 -24.00
N VAL A 173 -1.70 -25.67 -23.51
CA VAL A 173 -0.25 -25.84 -23.51
C VAL A 173 0.32 -25.78 -22.10
N ARG A 174 1.39 -26.53 -21.87
CA ARG A 174 2.12 -26.52 -20.60
C ARG A 174 3.51 -25.94 -20.81
N ILE A 175 3.84 -24.92 -20.03
CA ILE A 175 5.12 -24.21 -20.16
C ILE A 175 6.20 -25.04 -19.47
N LYS A 176 7.16 -25.57 -20.23
CA LYS A 176 8.29 -26.34 -19.67
C LYS A 176 9.40 -25.43 -19.17
N LYS A 177 9.63 -24.31 -19.86
CA LYS A 177 10.75 -23.42 -19.57
C LYS A 177 10.45 -22.01 -20.01
N ILE A 178 10.80 -21.04 -19.17
CA ILE A 178 10.80 -19.62 -19.51
C ILE A 178 12.25 -19.16 -19.58
N SER A 179 12.60 -18.39 -20.60
CA SER A 179 13.94 -17.80 -20.76
C SER A 179 13.78 -16.37 -21.20
N GLY A 180 13.93 -15.44 -20.24
CA GLY A 180 13.72 -14.01 -20.45
C GLY A 180 12.30 -13.74 -20.90
N THR A 181 12.12 -13.28 -22.14
CA THR A 181 10.81 -12.95 -22.74
C THR A 181 10.26 -14.08 -23.64
N LEU A 182 10.93 -15.23 -23.71
CA LEU A 182 10.52 -16.37 -24.54
C LEU A 182 10.13 -17.54 -23.64
N ALA A 183 9.03 -18.21 -23.96
CA ALA A 183 8.56 -19.38 -23.24
C ALA A 183 8.38 -20.56 -24.20
N TYR A 184 8.83 -21.74 -23.79
CA TYR A 184 8.66 -22.98 -24.55
C TYR A 184 7.56 -23.80 -23.90
N ALA A 185 6.50 -24.08 -24.65
CA ALA A 185 5.37 -24.84 -24.17
C ALA A 185 5.12 -26.08 -25.03
N GLU A 186 4.62 -27.14 -24.40
CA GLU A 186 4.27 -28.40 -25.04
C GLU A 186 2.74 -28.53 -25.09
N LEU A 187 2.22 -29.07 -26.20
CA LEU A 187 0.79 -29.32 -26.37
C LEU A 187 0.35 -30.49 -25.49
N LEU A 188 -0.71 -30.29 -24.71
CA LEU A 188 -1.34 -31.37 -23.94
C LEU A 188 -2.56 -31.96 -24.65
N SER A 189 -3.35 -31.14 -25.36
CA SER A 189 -4.52 -31.60 -26.11
C SER A 189 -4.94 -30.58 -27.18
N LYS A 190 -5.49 -31.09 -28.28
CA LYS A 190 -6.13 -30.31 -29.36
C LYS A 190 -7.65 -30.36 -29.12
N GLN A 191 -8.34 -29.24 -29.25
CA GLN A 191 -9.80 -29.18 -29.18
C GLN A 191 -10.37 -28.61 -30.48
#